data_AF-A0A9E3WSK0-F1
#
_entry.id   AF-A0A9E3WSK0-F1
#
_cell.length_a   1.000
_cell.length_b   1.000
_cell.length_c   1.000
_cell.angle_alpha   90.00
_cell.angle_beta   90.00
_cell.angle_gamma   90.00
#
_symmetry.space_group_name_H-M   'P 1'
#
loop_
_entity.id
_entity.type
_entity.pdbx_description
1 polymer ?
#
loop_
_entity_poly.entity_id
_entity_poly.type
_entity_poly.pdbx_seq_one_letter_code
_entity_poly.pdbx_strand_id
1 'polypeptide(L)'
;ATNFRIKVTFPSGVVMEIRDRCDDLGFDNGILFEGTNSRMLVNRGKLVGAPVEDMAKNPLPENLLSQLYKGKTPGGGNAHMQNFYNCLKDRGLPVSDVFTHHRALTTCHLSNIAIRLGRSLKWDAKSQQIVGDDEANAWQSREQRKGYEVEA
;
A
#
# COMPACT_ATOMS: atom_id res chain seq x y z
N ALA A 1 5.95 14.41 -15.97
CA ALA A 1 5.39 13.35 -16.83
C ALA A 1 4.04 12.92 -16.26
N THR A 2 2.98 12.89 -17.07
CA THR A 2 1.65 12.39 -16.66
C THR A 2 1.47 10.90 -16.96
N ASN A 3 2.34 10.32 -17.78
CA ASN A 3 2.38 8.90 -18.10
C ASN A 3 3.53 8.25 -17.32
N PHE A 4 3.27 7.14 -16.64
CA PHE A 4 4.26 6.44 -15.84
C PHE A 4 3.94 4.94 -15.71
N ARG A 5 4.99 4.12 -15.75
CA ARG A 5 4.94 2.71 -15.37
C ARG A 5 6.14 2.42 -14.47
N ILE A 6 5.86 2.19 -13.20
CA ILE A 6 6.88 1.90 -12.19
C ILE A 6 6.76 0.45 -11.79
N LYS A 7 7.87 -0.29 -11.93
CA LYS A 7 8.00 -1.67 -11.48
C LYS A 7 8.71 -1.68 -10.13
N VAL A 8 8.01 -2.15 -9.10
CA VAL A 8 8.56 -2.34 -7.75
C VAL A 8 8.76 -3.84 -7.54
N THR A 9 9.96 -4.25 -7.17
CA THR A 9 10.28 -5.65 -6.86
C THR A 9 10.56 -5.78 -5.36
N PHE A 10 9.74 -6.56 -4.68
CA PHE A 10 9.90 -6.83 -3.24
C PHE A 10 10.95 -7.93 -3.00
N PRO A 11 11.54 -8.02 -1.79
CA PRO A 11 12.50 -9.07 -1.46
C PRO A 11 11.97 -10.50 -1.65
N SER A 12 10.65 -10.70 -1.59
CA SER A 12 9.99 -11.98 -1.86
C SER A 12 9.95 -12.35 -3.35
N GLY A 13 10.37 -11.46 -4.24
CA GLY A 13 10.21 -11.61 -5.70
C GLY A 13 8.85 -11.16 -6.22
N VAL A 14 7.90 -10.79 -5.34
CA VAL A 14 6.62 -10.20 -5.76
C VAL A 14 6.88 -8.90 -6.50
N VAL A 15 6.19 -8.71 -7.62
CA VAL A 15 6.24 -7.50 -8.42
C VAL A 15 4.94 -6.72 -8.24
N MET A 16 5.06 -5.42 -8.01
CA MET A 16 3.96 -4.47 -8.09
C MET A 16 4.23 -3.50 -9.24
N GLU A 17 3.27 -3.37 -10.14
CA GLU A 17 3.30 -2.34 -11.19
C GLU A 17 2.37 -1.19 -10.81
N ILE A 18 2.92 0.01 -10.73
CA ILE A 18 2.18 1.25 -10.50
C ILE A 18 2.13 2.01 -11.82
N ARG A 19 0.92 2.17 -12.37
CA ARG A 19 0.70 2.64 -13.74
C ARG A 19 -0.32 3.76 -13.78
N ASP A 20 -0.16 4.71 -14.70
CA ASP A 20 -1.21 5.69 -15.02
C ASP A 20 -2.36 5.06 -15.79
N ARG A 21 -2.05 4.08 -16.66
CA ARG A 21 -3.01 3.40 -17.55
C ARG A 21 -2.72 1.91 -17.69
N CYS A 22 -3.79 1.16 -17.88
CA CYS A 22 -3.82 -0.30 -17.98
C CYS A 22 -4.64 -0.77 -19.20
N ASP A 23 -4.55 -0.05 -20.32
CA ASP A 23 -5.30 -0.32 -21.56
C ASP A 23 -5.11 -1.77 -22.05
N ASP A 24 -3.90 -2.31 -21.87
CA ASP A 24 -3.52 -3.70 -22.16
C ASP A 24 -4.20 -4.74 -21.25
N LEU A 25 -4.65 -4.33 -20.06
CA LEU A 25 -5.34 -5.20 -19.10
C LEU A 25 -6.87 -5.03 -19.13
N GLY A 26 -7.39 -4.06 -19.90
CA GLY A 26 -8.82 -3.87 -20.11
C GLY A 26 -9.58 -3.35 -18.90
N PHE A 27 -8.91 -2.62 -17.99
CA PHE A 27 -9.56 -1.90 -16.91
C PHE A 27 -8.91 -0.54 -16.66
N ASP A 28 -9.69 0.43 -16.20
CA ASP A 28 -9.21 1.76 -15.87
C ASP A 28 -8.53 1.76 -14.48
N ASN A 29 -9.23 2.24 -13.46
CA ASN A 29 -8.74 2.31 -12.10
C ASN A 29 -9.07 1.04 -11.32
N GLY A 30 -8.07 0.46 -10.66
CA GLY A 30 -8.23 -0.72 -9.81
C GLY A 30 -6.89 -1.32 -9.38
N ILE A 31 -6.98 -2.36 -8.58
CA ILE A 31 -5.85 -3.20 -8.20
C ILE A 31 -6.13 -4.60 -8.74
N LEU A 32 -5.28 -5.05 -9.65
CA LEU A 32 -5.27 -6.44 -10.11
C LEU A 32 -4.30 -7.23 -9.23
N PHE A 33 -4.80 -8.31 -8.64
CA PHE A 33 -4.00 -9.31 -7.95
C PHE A 33 -3.88 -10.53 -8.83
N GLU A 34 -2.65 -11.02 -9.02
CA GLU A 34 -2.35 -12.22 -9.79
C GLU A 34 -1.60 -13.21 -8.91
N GLY A 35 -2.12 -14.42 -8.83
CA GLY A 35 -1.49 -15.55 -8.17
C GLY A 35 -1.25 -16.69 -9.13
N THR A 36 -0.62 -17.77 -8.66
CA THR A 36 -0.30 -18.94 -9.49
C THR A 36 -1.52 -19.64 -10.07
N ASN A 37 -2.69 -19.50 -9.42
CA ASN A 37 -3.90 -20.24 -9.77
C ASN A 37 -4.96 -19.37 -10.46
N SER A 38 -4.99 -18.05 -10.20
CA SER A 38 -5.93 -17.13 -10.84
C SER A 38 -5.63 -15.65 -10.54
N ARG A 39 -6.51 -14.76 -10.99
CA ARG A 39 -6.47 -13.32 -10.77
C ARG A 39 -7.79 -12.78 -10.21
N MET A 40 -7.71 -11.67 -9.49
CA MET A 40 -8.88 -10.87 -9.09
C MET A 40 -8.62 -9.38 -9.27
N LEU A 41 -9.64 -8.66 -9.72
CA LEU A 41 -9.61 -7.21 -9.87
C LEU A 41 -10.56 -6.59 -8.85
N VAL A 42 -10.07 -5.61 -8.11
CA VAL A 42 -10.88 -4.78 -7.22
C VAL A 42 -10.78 -3.32 -7.62
N ASN A 43 -11.91 -2.63 -7.61
CA ASN A 43 -11.96 -1.17 -7.69
C ASN A 43 -13.10 -0.61 -6.83
N ARG A 44 -13.43 0.67 -7.00
CA ARG A 44 -14.47 1.36 -6.20
C ARG A 44 -15.88 0.78 -6.38
N GLY A 45 -16.17 0.07 -7.46
CA GLY A 45 -17.52 -0.41 -7.79
C GLY A 45 -17.64 -1.92 -8.01
N LYS A 46 -16.54 -2.65 -8.17
CA LYS A 46 -16.58 -4.10 -8.41
C LYS A 46 -15.41 -4.83 -7.78
N LEU A 47 -15.67 -6.08 -7.41
CA LEU A 47 -14.71 -7.11 -7.07
C LEU A 47 -15.03 -8.31 -7.97
N VAL A 48 -14.11 -8.71 -8.84
CA VAL A 48 -14.35 -9.73 -9.87
C VAL A 48 -13.14 -10.63 -10.05
N GLY A 49 -13.36 -11.85 -10.56
CA GLY A 49 -12.33 -12.85 -10.83
C GLY A 49 -12.72 -14.23 -10.32
N ALA A 50 -12.03 -15.27 -10.80
CA ALA A 50 -12.34 -16.65 -10.44
C ALA A 50 -12.41 -16.92 -8.92
N PRO A 51 -11.53 -16.35 -8.05
CA PRO A 51 -11.66 -16.53 -6.61
C PRO A 51 -12.95 -15.93 -6.05
N VAL A 52 -13.43 -14.84 -6.66
CA VAL A 52 -14.65 -14.14 -6.22
C VAL A 52 -15.88 -14.95 -6.59
N GLU A 53 -15.90 -15.51 -7.79
CA GLU A 53 -16.96 -16.40 -8.27
C GLU A 53 -17.03 -17.70 -7.46
N ASP A 54 -15.87 -18.26 -7.10
CA ASP A 54 -15.78 -19.50 -6.32
C ASP A 54 -16.36 -19.35 -4.90
N MET A 55 -16.33 -18.15 -4.31
CA MET A 55 -16.91 -17.89 -2.99
C MET A 55 -18.42 -18.19 -2.91
N ALA A 56 -19.15 -18.24 -4.03
CA ALA A 56 -20.55 -18.65 -4.04
C ALA A 56 -20.75 -20.14 -3.66
N LYS A 57 -19.74 -20.98 -3.93
CA LYS A 57 -19.73 -22.41 -3.61
C LYS A 57 -18.87 -22.72 -2.38
N ASN A 58 -17.75 -22.00 -2.24
CA ASN A 58 -16.76 -22.16 -1.19
C ASN A 58 -16.62 -20.83 -0.41
N PRO A 59 -17.60 -20.48 0.44
CA PRO A 59 -17.57 -19.22 1.17
C PRO A 59 -16.36 -19.15 2.10
N LEU A 60 -15.83 -17.95 2.29
CA LEU A 60 -14.76 -17.71 3.26
C LEU A 60 -15.27 -18.01 4.69
N PRO A 61 -14.37 -18.45 5.60
CA PRO A 61 -14.74 -18.64 6.99
C PRO A 61 -15.34 -17.37 7.60
N GLU A 62 -16.44 -17.51 8.35
CA GLU A 62 -17.18 -16.39 8.92
C GLU A 62 -16.31 -15.48 9.81
N ASN A 63 -15.35 -16.08 10.52
CA ASN A 63 -14.44 -15.37 11.42
C ASN A 63 -13.24 -14.71 10.70
N LEU A 64 -13.03 -14.96 9.41
CA LEU A 64 -11.83 -14.50 8.70
C LEU A 64 -11.70 -12.98 8.71
N LEU A 65 -12.80 -12.25 8.44
CA LEU A 65 -12.77 -10.79 8.45
C LEU A 65 -12.43 -10.24 9.84
N SER A 66 -13.01 -10.80 10.90
CA SER A 66 -12.67 -10.40 12.27
C SER A 66 -11.20 -10.66 12.57
N GLN A 67 -10.66 -11.83 12.17
CA GLN A 67 -9.23 -12.15 12.33
C GLN A 67 -8.33 -11.17 11.59
N LEU A 68 -8.62 -10.86 10.32
CA LEU A 68 -7.87 -9.89 9.52
C LEU A 68 -7.89 -8.49 10.15
N TYR A 69 -8.98 -8.13 10.82
CA TYR A 69 -9.13 -6.87 11.54
C TYR A 69 -8.69 -6.94 13.00
N LYS A 70 -7.96 -8.00 13.40
CA LYS A 70 -7.42 -8.18 14.76
C LYS A 70 -8.50 -8.16 15.84
N GLY A 71 -9.66 -8.76 15.56
CA GLY A 71 -10.84 -8.79 16.42
C GLY A 71 -11.61 -7.46 16.48
N LYS A 72 -11.23 -6.46 15.69
CA LYS A 72 -11.91 -5.16 15.62
C LYS A 72 -12.96 -5.17 14.51
N THR A 73 -13.98 -4.33 14.65
CA THR A 73 -15.10 -4.29 13.70
C THR A 73 -14.61 -3.92 12.29
N PRO A 74 -14.92 -4.73 11.26
CA PRO A 74 -14.63 -4.40 9.87
C PRO A 74 -15.42 -3.16 9.39
N GLY A 75 -15.01 -2.57 8.26
CA GLY A 75 -15.49 -1.28 7.77
C GLY A 75 -17.01 -1.10 7.61
N GLY A 76 -17.43 0.14 7.32
CA GLY A 76 -18.84 0.57 7.17
C GLY A 76 -19.19 1.73 8.11
N GLY A 77 -19.98 2.69 7.64
CA GLY A 77 -20.37 3.88 8.41
C GLY A 77 -19.18 4.57 9.08
N ASN A 78 -19.24 4.71 10.42
CA ASN A 78 -18.20 5.35 11.24
C ASN A 78 -17.13 4.39 11.80
N ALA A 79 -17.00 3.18 11.26
CA ALA A 79 -16.11 2.13 11.82
C ALA A 79 -14.66 2.58 11.99
N HIS A 80 -14.11 3.38 11.07
CA HIS A 80 -12.75 3.93 11.20
C HIS A 80 -12.59 4.84 12.42
N MET A 81 -13.56 5.73 12.67
CA MET A 81 -13.52 6.60 13.84
C MET A 81 -13.78 5.85 15.14
N GLN A 82 -14.70 4.88 15.12
CA GLN A 82 -14.93 4.02 16.27
C GLN A 82 -13.68 3.21 16.62
N ASN A 83 -12.97 2.71 15.61
CA ASN A 83 -11.71 1.99 15.79
C ASN A 83 -10.69 2.87 16.51
N PHE A 84 -10.53 4.13 16.09
CA PHE A 84 -9.65 5.09 16.74
C PHE A 84 -10.05 5.33 18.20
N TYR A 85 -11.33 5.61 18.49
CA TYR A 85 -11.78 5.84 19.86
C TYR A 85 -11.62 4.61 20.77
N ASN A 86 -11.83 3.41 20.24
CA ASN A 86 -11.58 2.18 20.98
C ASN A 86 -10.09 2.07 21.32
N CYS A 87 -9.20 2.40 20.37
CA CYS A 87 -7.75 2.39 20.60
C CYS A 87 -7.29 3.43 21.63
N LEU A 88 -7.96 4.58 21.73
CA LEU A 88 -7.70 5.55 22.80
C LEU A 88 -8.03 4.98 24.18
N LYS A 89 -9.07 4.15 24.28
CA LYS A 89 -9.50 3.51 25.54
C LYS A 89 -8.64 2.32 25.90
N ASP A 90 -8.43 1.40 24.97
CA ASP A 90 -7.71 0.14 25.18
C ASP A 90 -6.18 0.28 25.06
N ARG A 91 -5.69 1.44 24.59
CA ARG A 91 -4.28 1.74 24.31
C ARG A 91 -3.62 0.77 23.31
N GLY A 92 -4.42 0.08 22.52
CA GLY A 92 -3.99 -0.80 21.45
C GLY A 92 -3.75 -0.06 20.13
N LEU A 93 -3.20 -0.79 19.15
CA LEU A 93 -2.99 -0.25 17.81
C LEU A 93 -4.30 -0.23 17.01
N PRO A 94 -4.55 0.83 16.21
CA PRO A 94 -5.58 0.84 15.19
C PRO A 94 -5.39 -0.30 14.20
N VAL A 95 -6.47 -0.66 13.47
CA VAL A 95 -6.38 -1.59 12.33
C VAL A 95 -5.37 -1.07 11.31
N SER A 96 -5.41 0.25 11.07
CA SER A 96 -4.47 0.99 10.24
C SER A 96 -3.39 1.67 11.09
N ASP A 97 -2.43 0.90 11.61
CA ASP A 97 -1.36 1.46 12.45
C ASP A 97 -0.32 2.26 11.63
N VAL A 98 0.37 3.19 12.30
CA VAL A 98 1.34 4.10 11.69
C VAL A 98 2.55 3.38 11.11
N PHE A 99 3.01 2.28 11.72
CA PHE A 99 4.24 1.60 11.31
C PHE A 99 4.04 0.85 10.00
N THR A 100 2.93 0.12 9.88
CA THR A 100 2.55 -0.58 8.65
C THR A 100 2.30 0.41 7.53
N HIS A 101 1.60 1.53 7.81
CA HIS A 101 1.32 2.56 6.80
C HIS A 101 2.56 3.32 6.35
N HIS A 102 3.48 3.63 7.27
CA HIS A 102 4.76 4.24 6.94
C HIS A 102 5.50 3.38 5.91
N ARG A 103 5.62 2.07 6.17
CA ARG A 103 6.28 1.12 5.24
C ARG A 103 5.58 1.03 3.88
N ALA A 104 4.25 1.05 3.86
CA ALA A 104 3.50 1.05 2.59
C ALA A 104 3.72 2.35 1.79
N LEU A 105 3.71 3.50 2.47
CA LEU A 105 3.94 4.81 1.84
C LEU A 105 5.36 4.98 1.33
N THR A 106 6.36 4.33 1.93
CA THR A 106 7.73 4.33 1.41
C THR A 106 7.77 3.94 -0.07
N THR A 107 7.00 2.93 -0.49
CA THR A 107 6.92 2.53 -1.90
C THR A 107 6.37 3.64 -2.79
N CYS A 108 5.34 4.37 -2.35
CA CYS A 108 4.78 5.51 -3.08
C CYS A 108 5.80 6.64 -3.23
N HIS A 109 6.53 6.96 -2.17
CA HIS A 109 7.56 8.01 -2.19
C HIS A 109 8.73 7.62 -3.08
N LEU A 110 9.27 6.41 -2.96
CA LEU A 110 10.34 5.90 -3.82
C LEU A 110 9.94 5.90 -5.30
N SER A 111 8.69 5.54 -5.60
CA SER A 111 8.16 5.58 -6.97
C SER A 111 8.15 7.01 -7.52
N ASN A 112 7.73 7.98 -6.71
CA ASN A 112 7.76 9.39 -7.08
C ASN A 112 9.20 9.92 -7.27
N ILE A 113 10.15 9.52 -6.42
CA ILE A 113 11.55 9.90 -6.57
C ILE A 113 12.14 9.31 -7.86
N ALA A 114 11.88 8.03 -8.14
CA ALA A 114 12.30 7.37 -9.37
C ALA A 114 11.73 8.05 -10.63
N ILE A 115 10.45 8.46 -10.60
CA ILE A 115 9.83 9.22 -11.69
C ILE A 115 10.55 10.56 -11.92
N ARG A 116 10.88 11.27 -10.83
CA ARG A 116 11.50 12.62 -10.92
C ARG A 116 12.95 12.56 -11.40
N LEU A 117 13.70 11.57 -10.94
CA LEU A 117 15.10 11.38 -11.33
C LEU A 117 15.24 10.63 -12.67
N GLY A 118 14.18 9.98 -13.16
CA GLY A 118 14.18 9.23 -14.41
C GLY A 118 15.04 7.96 -14.37
N ARG A 119 15.27 7.37 -13.19
CA ARG A 119 16.15 6.21 -12.99
C ARG A 119 15.64 5.26 -11.91
N SER A 120 16.12 4.02 -11.95
CA SER A 120 15.82 3.01 -10.93
C SER A 120 16.54 3.30 -9.62
N LEU A 121 15.89 2.97 -8.50
CA LEU A 121 16.42 3.14 -7.15
C LEU A 121 16.56 1.80 -6.47
N LYS A 122 17.63 1.61 -5.69
CA LYS A 122 17.82 0.44 -4.83
C LYS A 122 17.57 0.86 -3.39
N TRP A 123 16.51 0.35 -2.78
CA TRP A 123 16.14 0.66 -1.40
C TRP A 123 16.65 -0.40 -0.42
N ASP A 124 17.31 0.04 0.64
CA ASP A 124 17.55 -0.78 1.82
C ASP A 124 16.49 -0.49 2.89
N ALA A 125 15.55 -1.40 3.06
CA ALA A 125 14.46 -1.27 4.02
C ALA A 125 14.92 -1.34 5.50
N LYS A 126 16.13 -1.83 5.78
CA LYS A 126 16.65 -1.88 7.16
C LYS A 126 17.20 -0.52 7.57
N SER A 127 18.09 0.05 6.76
CA SER A 127 18.68 1.38 7.02
C SER A 127 17.79 2.54 6.59
N GLN A 128 16.73 2.25 5.82
CA GLN A 128 15.87 3.25 5.18
C GLN A 128 16.66 4.22 4.30
N GLN A 129 17.54 3.67 3.47
CA GLN A 129 18.38 4.47 2.56
C GLN A 129 18.25 3.98 1.12
N ILE A 130 18.40 4.91 0.19
CA ILE A 130 18.63 4.62 -1.21
C ILE A 130 20.13 4.34 -1.36
N VAL A 131 20.47 3.10 -1.72
CA VAL A 131 21.84 2.58 -1.66
C VAL A 131 22.73 3.30 -2.66
N GLY A 132 23.74 4.01 -2.14
CA GLY A 132 24.76 4.69 -2.95
C GLY A 132 24.26 5.90 -3.73
N ASP A 133 23.20 6.58 -3.24
CA ASP A 133 22.50 7.62 -3.99
C ASP A 133 22.17 8.85 -3.13
N ASP A 134 23.17 9.70 -2.88
CA ASP A 134 23.01 10.88 -2.03
C ASP A 134 21.99 11.88 -2.60
N GLU A 135 21.94 12.04 -3.92
CA GLU A 135 20.96 12.88 -4.59
C GLU A 135 19.55 12.40 -4.27
N ALA A 136 19.25 11.11 -4.45
CA ALA A 136 17.92 10.58 -4.16
C ALA A 136 17.62 10.58 -2.66
N ASN A 137 18.61 10.33 -1.80
CA ASN A 137 18.44 10.38 -0.35
C ASN A 137 18.06 11.79 0.14
N ALA A 138 18.50 12.86 -0.53
CA ALA A 138 18.09 14.22 -0.20
C ALA A 138 16.56 14.43 -0.31
N TRP A 139 15.85 13.68 -1.16
CA TRP A 139 14.39 13.74 -1.32
C TRP A 139 13.60 13.07 -0.18
N GLN A 140 14.27 12.34 0.72
CA GLN A 140 13.61 11.74 1.89
C GLN A 140 13.21 12.78 2.95
N SER A 141 13.74 13.99 2.84
CA SER A 141 13.43 15.10 3.73
C SER A 141 13.11 16.36 2.94
N ARG A 142 12.59 17.37 3.63
CA ARG A 142 12.44 18.72 3.11
C ARG A 142 13.01 19.68 4.14
N GLU A 143 13.39 20.87 3.70
CA GLU A 143 13.68 21.96 4.63
C GLU A 143 12.49 22.14 5.57
N GLN A 144 12.75 22.01 6.86
CA GLN A 144 11.73 22.17 7.88
C GLN A 144 11.50 23.65 8.13
N ARG A 145 10.26 24.00 8.48
CA ARG A 145 9.92 25.39 8.77
C ARG A 145 10.68 25.84 10.02
N LYS A 146 11.42 26.95 9.91
CA LYS A 146 12.18 27.53 11.02
C LYS A 146 11.31 27.71 12.27
N GLY A 147 11.78 27.17 13.40
CA GLY A 147 11.08 27.18 14.70
C GLY A 147 10.04 26.07 14.89
N TYR A 148 9.90 25.16 13.92
CA TYR A 148 9.00 23.99 13.95
C TYR A 148 9.73 22.72 13.50
N GLU A 149 11.04 22.68 13.72
CA GLU A 149 11.88 21.53 13.42
C GLU A 149 11.51 20.36 14.34
N VAL A 150 11.44 19.15 13.77
CA VAL A 150 11.25 17.89 14.48
C VAL A 150 12.61 17.27 14.70
N GLU A 151 12.95 17.00 15.97
CA GLU A 151 14.16 16.27 16.36
C GLU A 151 14.04 14.80 15.94
N ALA A 152 15.15 14.22 15.48
CA ALA A 152 15.24 12.84 15.03
C ALA A 152 15.50 11.86 16.19
#